data_AF-A0A1J5ANF6-F1
#
_entry.id   AF-A0A1J5ANF6-F1
#
_cell.length_a   1.000
_cell.length_b   1.000
_cell.length_c   1.000
_cell.angle_alpha   90.00
_cell.angle_beta   90.00
_cell.angle_gamma   90.00
#
_symmetry.space_group_name_H-M   'P 1'
#
loop_
_entity.id
_entity.type
_entity.pdbx_description
1 polymer ?
#
loop_
_entity_poly.entity_id
_entity_poly.type
_entity_poly.pdbx_seq_one_letter_code
_entity_poly.pdbx_strand_id
1 'polypeptide(L)'
;MLLLPCQIKNLFGIKINLCMVKHYNIKIEGDLDNADFNYYCQTGAYKFDISAVYVNGNSRDVELSAEGDEENLKNYLTYLHSGPLTSAIETFNFTESEVEGMVGFISKRHFRAQKKSILNKIFRKKEKK
;
A
#
# COMPACT_ATOMS: atom_id res chain seq x y z
N MET A 1 26.37 2.19 -12.50
CA MET A 1 25.02 2.48 -13.03
C MET A 1 24.26 3.21 -11.94
N LEU A 2 24.30 4.54 -11.96
CA LEU A 2 23.74 5.41 -10.91
C LEU A 2 22.26 5.65 -11.22
N LEU A 3 21.36 5.16 -10.35
CA LEU A 3 19.94 5.49 -10.39
C LEU A 3 19.77 6.96 -10.03
N LEU A 4 19.18 7.75 -10.92
CA LEU A 4 18.88 9.15 -10.68
C LEU A 4 17.78 9.26 -9.60
N PRO A 5 17.97 10.07 -8.54
CA PRO A 5 16.89 10.36 -7.60
C PRO A 5 15.79 11.17 -8.29
N CYS A 6 14.55 10.94 -7.84
CA CYS A 6 13.34 11.65 -8.24
C CYS A 6 13.64 13.15 -8.48
N GLN A 7 13.49 13.64 -9.71
CA GLN A 7 13.86 15.02 -10.04
C GLN A 7 12.91 16.01 -9.36
N ILE A 8 13.41 16.66 -8.31
CA ILE A 8 12.76 17.78 -7.63
C ILE A 8 12.68 18.95 -8.61
N LYS A 9 11.50 19.20 -9.18
CA LYS A 9 11.27 20.40 -9.98
C LYS A 9 10.77 21.51 -9.06
N ASN A 10 11.55 22.58 -8.96
CA ASN A 10 11.22 23.77 -8.20
C ASN A 10 10.46 24.73 -9.13
N LEU A 11 9.13 24.64 -9.15
CA LEU A 11 8.27 25.64 -9.79
C LEU A 11 7.69 26.53 -8.68
N PHE A 12 7.97 27.83 -8.73
CA PHE A 12 7.38 28.84 -7.82
C PHE A 12 7.67 28.69 -6.31
N GLY A 13 8.78 28.05 -5.92
CA GLY A 13 9.14 27.87 -4.50
C GLY A 13 8.29 26.81 -3.79
N ILE A 14 7.48 26.07 -4.54
CA ILE A 14 6.75 24.90 -4.08
C ILE A 14 7.56 23.69 -4.55
N LYS A 15 8.06 22.87 -3.62
CA LYS A 15 8.63 21.55 -3.95
C LYS A 15 7.50 20.68 -4.49
N ILE A 16 7.41 20.56 -5.81
CA ILE A 16 6.48 19.64 -6.45
C ILE A 16 7.22 18.31 -6.59
N ASN A 17 6.96 17.40 -5.65
CA ASN A 17 7.27 15.99 -5.86
C ASN A 17 6.35 15.50 -6.99
N LEU A 18 6.89 15.38 -8.20
CA LEU A 18 6.29 14.57 -9.27
C LEU A 18 6.51 13.10 -8.90
N CYS A 19 6.04 12.69 -7.72
CA CYS A 19 6.08 11.31 -7.33
C CYS A 19 5.03 10.57 -8.12
N MET A 20 5.48 9.63 -8.96
CA MET A 20 4.60 8.69 -9.60
C MET A 20 4.06 7.76 -8.52
N VAL A 21 2.83 8.05 -8.07
CA VAL A 21 2.10 7.14 -7.20
C VAL A 21 1.86 5.86 -7.97
N LYS A 22 2.32 4.74 -7.42
CA LYS A 22 2.05 3.40 -7.95
C LYS A 22 1.16 2.63 -7.00
N HIS A 23 0.59 1.54 -7.50
CA HIS A 23 -0.15 0.58 -6.70
C HIS A 23 0.43 -0.82 -6.94
N TYR A 24 0.71 -1.54 -5.86
CA TYR A 24 1.06 -2.95 -5.91
C TYR A 24 0.07 -3.79 -5.12
N ASN A 25 -0.39 -4.87 -5.75
CA ASN A 25 -1.05 -5.98 -5.08
C ASN A 25 0.02 -7.00 -4.69
N ILE A 26 0.13 -7.28 -3.40
CA ILE A 26 1.17 -8.11 -2.80
C ILE A 26 0.47 -9.33 -2.20
N LYS A 27 0.97 -10.52 -2.52
CA LYS A 27 0.50 -11.79 -1.98
C LYS A 27 1.67 -12.49 -1.30
N ILE A 28 1.47 -12.81 -0.03
CA ILE A 28 2.47 -13.43 0.84
C ILE A 28 1.88 -14.73 1.37
N GLU A 29 2.64 -15.81 1.26
CA GLU A 29 2.25 -17.12 1.76
C GLU A 29 3.36 -17.67 2.66
N GLY A 30 3.00 -18.34 3.75
CA GLY A 30 3.95 -18.98 4.67
C GLY A 30 3.36 -19.27 6.05
N ASP A 31 4.22 -19.38 7.07
CA ASP A 31 3.83 -19.60 8.47
C ASP A 31 3.62 -18.27 9.20
N LEU A 32 2.50 -17.61 8.89
CA LEU A 32 2.22 -16.23 9.30
C LEU A 32 1.43 -16.11 10.62
N ASP A 33 0.90 -17.22 11.14
CA ASP A 33 0.02 -17.27 12.32
C ASP A 33 0.69 -16.76 13.61
N ASN A 34 1.99 -17.01 13.77
CA ASN A 34 2.74 -16.65 14.98
C ASN A 34 3.52 -15.33 14.85
N ALA A 35 3.41 -14.64 13.71
CA ALA A 35 4.36 -13.61 13.31
C ALA A 35 3.88 -12.16 13.50
N ASP A 36 2.70 -11.90 14.08
CA ASP A 36 2.09 -10.56 14.18
C ASP A 36 2.21 -9.77 12.86
N PHE A 37 2.02 -10.46 11.73
CA PHE A 37 2.41 -9.96 10.41
C PHE A 37 1.65 -8.69 10.00
N ASN A 38 0.42 -8.52 10.49
CA ASN A 38 -0.36 -7.29 10.34
C ASN A 38 0.38 -6.08 10.94
N TYR A 39 0.85 -6.19 12.18
CA TYR A 39 1.61 -5.12 12.84
C TYR A 39 2.91 -4.82 12.10
N TYR A 40 3.57 -5.85 11.60
CA TYR A 40 4.78 -5.70 10.80
C TYR A 40 4.54 -4.93 9.50
N CYS A 41 3.50 -5.28 8.74
CA CYS A 41 3.08 -4.55 7.55
C CYS A 41 2.70 -3.10 7.87
N GLN A 42 1.93 -2.89 8.95
CA GLN A 42 1.52 -1.56 9.38
C GLN A 42 2.73 -0.68 9.71
N THR A 43 3.70 -1.23 10.45
CA THR A 43 4.93 -0.52 10.82
C THR A 43 5.75 -0.14 9.59
N GLY A 44 5.89 -1.05 8.63
CA GLY A 44 6.54 -0.76 7.36
C GLY A 44 5.80 0.32 6.56
N ALA A 45 4.47 0.24 6.50
CA ALA A 45 3.66 1.22 5.77
C ALA A 45 3.84 2.64 6.34
N TYR A 46 3.82 2.79 7.67
CA TYR A 46 4.14 4.08 8.31
C TYR A 46 5.57 4.53 8.08
N LYS A 47 6.55 3.61 8.14
CA LYS A 47 7.96 3.93 7.98
C LYS A 47 8.29 4.50 6.59
N PHE A 48 7.61 4.02 5.56
CA PHE A 48 7.86 4.43 4.17
C PHE A 48 6.74 5.31 3.61
N ASP A 49 5.86 5.87 4.44
CA ASP A 49 4.74 6.73 3.99
C ASP A 49 3.88 6.08 2.88
N ILE A 50 3.51 4.81 3.10
CA ILE A 50 2.68 4.01 2.21
C ILE A 50 1.27 3.90 2.77
N SER A 51 0.28 4.12 1.91
CA SER A 51 -1.11 3.77 2.20
C SER A 51 -1.35 2.32 1.80
N ALA A 52 -1.95 1.51 2.67
CA ALA A 52 -2.15 0.10 2.38
C ALA A 52 -3.47 -0.44 2.94
N VAL A 53 -4.03 -1.40 2.21
CA VAL A 53 -5.19 -2.18 2.64
C VAL A 53 -4.71 -3.58 2.96
N TYR A 54 -4.81 -3.94 4.23
CA TYR A 54 -4.52 -5.29 4.70
C TYR A 54 -5.76 -6.18 4.57
N VAL A 55 -5.57 -7.33 3.95
CA VAL A 55 -6.56 -8.39 3.86
C VAL A 55 -6.00 -9.60 4.57
N ASN A 56 -6.61 -9.94 5.70
CA ASN A 56 -6.31 -11.23 6.30
C ASN A 56 -6.88 -12.31 5.39
N GLY A 57 -6.01 -13.16 4.84
CA GLY A 57 -6.42 -14.42 4.24
C GLY A 57 -6.71 -15.45 5.32
N ASN A 58 -6.40 -16.71 5.05
CA ASN A 58 -6.36 -17.76 6.06
C ASN A 58 -5.05 -17.66 6.86
N SER A 59 -4.82 -18.63 7.72
CA SER A 59 -3.62 -18.76 8.57
C SER A 59 -2.28 -18.70 7.83
N ARG A 60 -2.29 -18.98 6.52
CA ARG A 60 -1.08 -19.10 5.70
C ARG A 60 -0.93 -18.06 4.61
N ASP A 61 -1.94 -17.23 4.37
CA ASP A 61 -1.95 -16.30 3.25
C ASP A 61 -2.38 -14.91 3.69
N VAL A 62 -1.66 -13.91 3.19
CA VAL A 62 -1.95 -12.50 3.40
C VAL A 62 -1.93 -11.80 2.05
N GLU A 63 -2.98 -11.02 1.79
CA GLU A 63 -3.02 -10.12 0.65
C GLU A 63 -2.92 -8.68 1.15
N LEU A 64 -2.08 -7.88 0.50
CA LEU A 64 -1.99 -6.44 0.73
C LEU A 64 -2.14 -5.70 -0.60
N SER A 65 -2.85 -4.59 -0.57
CA SER A 65 -2.78 -3.58 -1.62
C SER A 65 -2.03 -2.39 -1.07
N ALA A 66 -0.99 -1.90 -1.74
CA ALA A 66 -0.15 -0.81 -1.27
C ALA A 66 0.01 0.28 -2.33
N GLU A 67 -0.16 1.53 -1.92
CA GLU A 67 -0.03 2.74 -2.73
C GLU A 67 0.92 3.74 -2.10
N GLY A 68 1.71 4.39 -2.95
CA GLY A 68 2.59 5.47 -2.55
C GLY A 68 3.61 5.78 -3.63
N ASP A 69 4.60 6.57 -3.24
CA ASP A 69 5.70 6.95 -4.13
C ASP A 69 6.49 5.70 -4.54
N GLU A 70 6.86 5.60 -5.82
CA GLU A 70 7.55 4.42 -6.36
C GLU A 70 8.80 4.02 -5.56
N GLU A 71 9.61 4.98 -5.11
CA GLU A 71 10.81 4.71 -4.30
C GLU A 71 10.44 4.14 -2.93
N ASN A 72 9.46 4.74 -2.27
CA ASN A 72 8.95 4.28 -0.99
C ASN A 72 8.31 2.89 -1.09
N LEU A 73 7.58 2.61 -2.18
CA LEU A 73 7.00 1.29 -2.44
C LEU A 73 8.10 0.24 -2.62
N LYS A 74 9.16 0.54 -3.38
CA LYS A 74 10.31 -0.38 -3.52
C LYS A 74 10.99 -0.65 -2.17
N ASN A 75 11.15 0.38 -1.35
CA ASN A 75 11.70 0.24 -0.01
C ASN A 75 10.78 -0.58 0.90
N TYR A 76 9.47 -0.38 0.81
CA TYR A 76 8.47 -1.14 1.54
C TYR A 76 8.44 -2.62 1.12
N LEU A 77 8.46 -2.91 -0.19
CA LEU A 77 8.55 -4.28 -0.71
C LEU A 77 9.83 -4.97 -0.23
N THR A 78 10.96 -4.25 -0.25
CA THR A 78 12.23 -4.77 0.26
C THR A 78 12.18 -5.05 1.76
N TYR A 79 11.53 -4.17 2.53
CA TYR A 79 11.29 -4.38 3.96
C TYR A 79 10.45 -5.62 4.22
N LEU A 80 9.37 -5.83 3.45
CA LEU A 80 8.54 -7.02 3.60
C LEU A 80 9.30 -8.29 3.22
N HIS A 81 10.08 -8.26 2.14
CA HIS A 81 10.77 -9.42 1.60
C HIS A 81 12.02 -9.82 2.40
N SER A 82 12.77 -8.86 2.94
CA SER A 82 14.11 -9.13 3.52
C SER A 82 14.24 -8.74 4.99
N GLY A 83 13.14 -8.36 5.64
CA GLY A 83 13.16 -7.96 7.04
C GLY A 83 12.99 -9.11 8.03
N PRO A 84 12.78 -8.81 9.33
CA PRO A 84 12.80 -9.79 10.41
C PRO A 84 11.84 -10.98 10.25
N LEU A 85 10.72 -10.79 9.55
CA LEU A 85 9.73 -11.84 9.33
C LEU A 85 9.94 -12.63 8.04
N THR A 86 11.04 -12.42 7.31
CA THR A 86 11.31 -13.16 6.07
C THR A 86 11.36 -14.67 6.26
N SER A 87 11.76 -15.16 7.44
CA SER A 87 11.82 -16.59 7.73
C SER A 87 10.45 -17.26 7.81
N ALA A 88 9.40 -16.47 8.04
CA ALA A 88 8.01 -16.93 8.04
C ALA A 88 7.39 -16.91 6.63
N ILE A 89 8.07 -16.31 5.64
CA ILE A 89 7.57 -16.17 4.27
C ILE A 89 8.14 -17.31 3.42
N GLU A 90 7.25 -18.13 2.87
CA GLU A 90 7.59 -19.17 1.89
C GLU A 90 7.54 -18.61 0.47
N THR A 91 6.53 -17.79 0.18
CA THR A 91 6.32 -17.19 -1.14
C THR A 91 5.98 -15.71 -1.01
N PHE A 92 6.64 -14.88 -1.82
CA PHE A 92 6.39 -13.45 -1.92
C PHE A 92 6.19 -13.06 -3.39
N ASN A 93 4.97 -12.63 -3.73
CA ASN A 93 4.62 -12.18 -5.08
C ASN A 93 4.02 -10.78 -5.01
N PHE A 94 4.26 -9.97 -6.04
CA PHE A 94 3.57 -8.70 -6.19
C PHE A 94 3.30 -8.38 -7.67
N THR A 95 2.22 -7.66 -7.93
CA THR A 95 1.81 -7.23 -9.26
C THR A 95 1.44 -5.75 -9.24
N GLU A 96 1.82 -5.01 -10.27
CA GLU A 96 1.40 -3.62 -10.43
C GLU A 96 -0.10 -3.57 -10.80
N SER A 97 -0.81 -2.57 -10.32
CA SER A 97 -2.24 -2.40 -10.59
C SER A 97 -2.63 -0.92 -10.64
N GLU A 98 -3.89 -0.63 -10.93
CA GLU A 98 -4.39 0.74 -11.00
C GLU A 98 -4.46 1.38 -9.61
N VAL A 99 -4.15 2.68 -9.54
CA VAL A 99 -4.24 3.47 -8.31
C VAL A 99 -5.71 3.67 -7.93
N GLU A 100 -6.06 3.24 -6.72
CA GLU A 100 -7.38 3.34 -6.11
C GLU A 100 -7.56 4.57 -5.21
N GLY A 101 -6.48 5.26 -4.82
CA GLY A 101 -6.53 6.44 -3.95
C GLY A 101 -6.72 6.06 -2.48
N MET A 102 -5.98 5.06 -2.02
CA MET A 102 -6.00 4.60 -0.64
C MET A 102 -5.41 5.66 0.30
N VAL A 103 -5.92 5.73 1.53
CA VAL A 103 -5.43 6.68 2.55
C VAL A 103 -5.22 5.93 3.87
N GLY A 104 -3.96 5.90 4.31
CA GLY A 104 -3.52 5.28 5.55
C GLY A 104 -3.48 3.74 5.48
N PHE A 105 -3.35 3.11 6.64
CA PHE A 105 -3.34 1.65 6.78
C PHE A 105 -4.68 1.16 7.35
N ILE A 106 -5.47 0.45 6.55
CA ILE A 106 -6.82 0.01 6.95
C ILE A 106 -7.12 -1.43 6.52
N SER A 107 -8.13 -2.05 7.13
CA SER A 107 -8.59 -3.37 6.67
C SER A 107 -9.54 -3.29 5.47
N LYS A 108 -9.60 -4.36 4.66
CA LYS A 108 -10.49 -4.47 3.48
C LYS A 108 -11.94 -4.08 3.76
N ARG A 109 -12.46 -4.45 4.94
CA ARG A 109 -13.82 -4.14 5.37
C ARG A 109 -14.04 -2.63 5.51
N HIS A 110 -13.08 -1.93 6.12
CA HIS A 110 -13.15 -0.48 6.30
C HIS A 110 -13.00 0.26 4.96
N PHE A 111 -12.08 -0.20 4.10
CA PHE A 111 -11.91 0.38 2.76
C PHE A 111 -13.18 0.31 1.92
N ARG A 112 -13.83 -0.87 1.86
CA ARG A 112 -15.12 -1.04 1.16
C ARG A 112 -16.21 -0.12 1.70
N ALA A 113 -16.28 0.04 3.02
CA ALA A 113 -17.26 0.93 3.66
C ALA A 113 -17.02 2.41 3.30
N GLN A 114 -15.77 2.87 3.30
CA GLN A 114 -15.42 4.23 2.88
C GLN A 114 -15.77 4.47 1.41
N LYS A 115 -15.39 3.56 0.51
CA LYS A 115 -15.68 3.64 -0.94
C LYS A 115 -17.20 3.72 -1.19
N LYS A 116 -17.99 2.88 -0.52
CA LYS A 116 -19.46 2.90 -0.60
C LYS A 116 -20.07 4.21 -0.08
N SER A 117 -19.54 4.75 1.02
CA SER A 117 -20.01 6.03 1.59
C SER A 117 -19.75 7.20 0.63
N ILE A 118 -18.57 7.25 0.02
CA ILE A 118 -18.21 8.27 -0.98
C ILE A 118 -19.12 8.17 -2.21
N LEU A 119 -19.30 6.95 -2.75
CA LEU A 119 -20.19 6.71 -3.89
C LEU A 119 -21.63 7.17 -3.59
N ASN A 120 -22.19 6.78 -2.45
CA ASN A 120 -23.54 7.18 -2.06
C ASN A 120 -23.71 8.71 -1.94
N LYS A 121 -22.69 9.42 -1.46
CA LYS A 121 -22.69 10.89 -1.41
C LYS A 121 -22.69 11.51 -2.81
N ILE A 122 -21.93 10.94 -3.75
CA ILE A 122 -21.87 11.40 -5.14
C ILE A 122 -23.23 11.19 -5.83
N PHE A 123 -23.82 10.00 -5.70
CA PHE A 123 -25.12 9.69 -6.30
C PHE A 123 -26.23 10.60 -5.78
N ARG A 124 -26.34 10.79 -4.46
CA ARG A 124 -27.34 11.70 -3.85
C ARG A 124 -27.17 13.16 -4.26
N LYS A 125 -25.96 13.59 -4.65
CA LYS A 125 -25.70 14.95 -5.12
C LYS A 125 -26.11 15.14 -6.58
N LYS A 126 -26.16 14.06 -7.38
CA LYS A 126 -26.62 14.09 -8.77
C LYS A 126 -28.15 14.16 -8.90
N GLU A 127 -28.90 13.59 -7.95
CA GLU A 127 -30.37 13.63 -7.94
C GLU A 127 -30.96 14.96 -7.47
N LYS A 128 -30.14 15.87 -6.95
CA LYS A 128 -30.55 17.21 -6.47
C LYS A 128 -30.16 18.34 -7.43
N LYS A 129 -29.79 18.02 -8.66
CA LYS A 129 -29.46 18.96 -9.74
C LYS A 129 -30.38 18.72 -10.91
#